data_AF-A0A7J4M9A6-F1
#
_entry.id   AF-A0A7J4M9A6-F1
#
_cell.length_a   1.000
_cell.length_b   1.000
_cell.length_c   1.000
_cell.angle_alpha   90.00
_cell.angle_beta   90.00
_cell.angle_gamma   90.00
#
_symmetry.space_group_name_H-M   'P 1'
#
loop_
_entity.id
_entity.type
_entity.pdbx_description
1 polymer ?
#
loop_
_entity_poly.entity_id
_entity_poly.type
_entity_poly.pdbx_seq_one_letter_code
_entity_poly.pdbx_strand_id
1 'polypeptide(L)'
;MSPLASIDGLTEAAAWAHDVASSLTGGNKVVLDGAADLNVVLGLVQLEAALLDRGLPYRRALSSSTHFVPASERPDPDVAAGEIRCVVVDEVDAHPSLPPPEGSLHRFVPVGASVELGRDQRSRTGALSPALLCALVAEHLAPAGPRVRRVRPWALLAQWGRGALDASYDPWYTVLRDHLCEEGTLRVASLADVETMPSTLPEGLSPSLLNRLRRAWPRMDHESRARGFSEAVLPALRHTNIASARLEEMVWHRPVLPGQPLDVLEQAARLAEEAPADGAQGRLVMSRRMDALLTSGALVELN
;
A
#
# COMPACT_ATOMS: atom_id res chain seq x y z
N MET A 1 17.49 3.43 6.11
CA MET A 1 16.07 3.09 6.25
C MET A 1 15.85 2.68 7.68
N SER A 2 14.93 3.36 8.37
CA SER A 2 14.50 2.98 9.71
C SER A 2 13.50 1.83 9.57
N PRO A 3 13.58 0.75 10.36
CA PRO A 3 12.60 -0.34 10.30
C PRO A 3 11.16 0.16 10.49
N LEU A 4 10.17 -0.47 9.84
CA LEU A 4 8.74 -0.23 10.13
C LEU A 4 8.41 -0.52 11.59
N ALA A 5 9.12 -1.50 12.18
CA ALA A 5 9.00 -1.84 13.59
C ALA A 5 9.38 -0.69 14.54
N SER A 6 10.02 0.39 14.06
CA SER A 6 10.30 1.58 14.88
C SER A 6 9.16 2.59 14.93
N ILE A 7 8.06 2.36 14.20
CA ILE A 7 6.88 3.23 14.23
C ILE A 7 6.16 3.02 15.57
N ASP A 8 5.92 4.11 16.30
CA ASP A 8 5.15 4.08 17.54
C ASP A 8 3.74 3.50 17.32
N GLY A 9 3.33 2.61 18.21
CA GLY A 9 2.06 1.89 18.10
C GLY A 9 2.12 0.59 17.28
N LEU A 10 3.24 0.27 16.61
CA LEU A 10 3.42 -1.02 15.92
C LEU A 10 4.12 -2.09 16.76
N THR A 11 4.42 -1.85 18.04
CA THR A 11 5.16 -2.80 18.90
C THR A 11 4.56 -4.20 18.92
N GLU A 12 3.24 -4.32 19.07
CA GLU A 12 2.54 -5.61 19.09
C GLU A 12 2.60 -6.29 17.71
N ALA A 13 2.32 -5.54 16.65
CA ALA A 13 2.38 -6.05 15.27
C ALA A 13 3.80 -6.46 14.87
N ALA A 14 4.83 -5.76 15.35
CA ALA A 14 6.23 -6.10 15.14
C ALA A 14 6.64 -7.38 15.88
N ALA A 15 6.20 -7.55 17.14
CA ALA A 15 6.44 -8.79 17.88
C ALA A 15 5.77 -9.99 17.18
N TRP A 16 4.51 -9.84 16.78
CA TRP A 16 3.80 -10.85 15.99
C TRP A 16 4.52 -11.16 14.67
N ALA A 17 4.98 -10.13 13.96
CA ALA A 17 5.67 -10.29 12.68
C ALA A 17 7.02 -11.00 12.85
N HIS A 18 7.70 -10.80 13.98
CA HIS A 18 8.91 -11.54 14.32
C HIS A 18 8.65 -13.04 14.51
N ASP A 19 7.56 -13.39 15.19
CA ASP A 19 7.17 -14.79 15.40
C ASP A 19 6.82 -15.48 14.08
N VAL A 20 6.03 -14.81 13.22
CA VAL A 20 5.71 -15.30 11.86
C VAL A 20 6.98 -15.40 11.01
N ALA A 21 7.87 -14.41 11.04
CA ALA A 21 9.13 -14.49 10.29
C ALA A 21 9.97 -15.70 10.75
N SER A 22 10.03 -15.95 12.05
CA SER A 22 10.77 -17.07 12.63
C SER A 22 10.25 -18.43 12.14
N SER A 23 8.93 -18.62 12.07
CA SER A 23 8.34 -19.87 11.54
C SER A 23 8.68 -20.11 10.06
N LEU A 24 8.78 -19.04 9.26
CA LEU A 24 9.08 -19.11 7.82
C LEU A 24 10.55 -19.43 7.52
N THR A 25 11.46 -19.27 8.48
CA THR A 25 12.90 -19.56 8.28
C THR A 25 13.25 -21.05 8.26
N GLY A 26 12.31 -21.93 8.61
CA GLY A 26 12.53 -23.38 8.73
C GLY A 26 12.83 -24.13 7.43
N GLY A 27 12.92 -23.45 6.28
CA GLY A 27 13.20 -24.06 4.97
C GLY A 27 12.00 -24.75 4.31
N ASN A 28 10.85 -24.73 4.98
CA ASN A 28 9.58 -25.19 4.42
C ASN A 28 9.19 -24.34 3.21
N LYS A 29 8.57 -24.98 2.22
CA LYS A 29 8.06 -24.25 1.06
C LYS A 29 6.83 -23.43 1.47
N VAL A 30 6.88 -22.14 1.16
CA VAL A 30 5.83 -21.18 1.49
C VAL A 30 4.81 -21.06 0.35
N VAL A 31 3.53 -21.17 0.67
CA VAL A 31 2.41 -21.00 -0.27
C VAL A 31 1.83 -19.60 -0.05
N LEU A 32 2.07 -18.70 -0.99
CA LEU A 32 1.57 -17.34 -0.98
C LEU A 32 0.16 -17.32 -1.57
N ASP A 33 -0.85 -17.25 -0.72
CA ASP A 33 -2.25 -17.46 -1.05
C ASP A 33 -3.07 -16.16 -0.94
N GLY A 34 -3.86 -15.86 -1.97
CA GLY A 34 -4.73 -14.69 -1.98
C GLY A 34 -5.53 -14.54 -3.28
N ALA A 35 -6.52 -13.65 -3.26
CA ALA A 35 -7.25 -13.23 -4.45
C ALA A 35 -6.38 -12.33 -5.35
N ALA A 36 -6.65 -12.32 -6.65
CA ALA A 36 -6.00 -11.43 -7.61
C ALA A 36 -6.54 -9.99 -7.51
N ASP A 37 -6.56 -9.44 -6.30
CA ASP A 37 -6.96 -8.07 -5.98
C ASP A 37 -5.74 -7.25 -5.61
N LEU A 38 -5.75 -5.96 -5.94
CA LEU A 38 -4.58 -5.09 -5.77
C LEU A 38 -4.05 -5.09 -4.33
N ASN A 39 -4.89 -4.80 -3.32
CA ASN A 39 -4.45 -4.75 -1.92
C ASN A 39 -3.89 -6.08 -1.40
N VAL A 40 -4.46 -7.21 -1.84
CA VAL A 40 -3.99 -8.55 -1.49
C VAL A 40 -2.60 -8.79 -2.11
N VAL A 41 -2.46 -8.48 -3.39
CA VAL A 41 -1.22 -8.63 -4.16
C VAL A 41 -0.10 -7.75 -3.60
N LEU A 42 -0.42 -6.53 -3.17
CA LEU A 42 0.51 -5.62 -2.51
C LEU A 42 1.03 -6.16 -1.16
N GLY A 43 0.29 -7.06 -0.50
CA GLY A 43 0.76 -7.80 0.68
C GLY A 43 1.59 -9.03 0.31
N LEU A 44 1.11 -9.85 -0.62
CA LEU A 44 1.82 -11.05 -1.07
C LEU A 44 3.22 -10.72 -1.62
N VAL A 45 3.36 -9.60 -2.34
CA VAL A 45 4.65 -9.18 -2.91
C VAL A 45 5.68 -8.81 -1.83
N GLN A 46 5.25 -8.36 -0.63
CA GLN A 46 6.17 -8.09 0.48
C GLN A 46 6.81 -9.39 0.97
N LEU A 47 5.99 -10.42 1.20
CA LEU A 47 6.45 -11.74 1.62
C LEU A 47 7.35 -12.36 0.55
N GLU A 48 6.92 -12.30 -0.71
CA GLU A 48 7.70 -12.82 -1.83
C GLU A 48 9.07 -12.16 -1.96
N ALA A 49 9.14 -10.84 -1.79
CA ALA A 49 10.41 -10.12 -1.82
C ALA A 49 11.39 -10.63 -0.77
N ALA A 50 10.92 -10.87 0.46
CA ALA A 50 11.75 -11.39 1.53
C ALA A 50 12.17 -12.84 1.30
N LEU A 51 11.26 -13.69 0.83
CA LEU A 51 11.55 -15.09 0.49
C LEU A 51 12.62 -15.17 -0.61
N LEU A 52 12.49 -14.34 -1.66
CA LEU A 52 13.48 -14.23 -2.74
C LEU A 52 14.84 -13.71 -2.24
N ASP A 53 14.86 -12.67 -1.42
CA ASP A 53 16.09 -12.10 -0.86
C ASP A 53 16.80 -13.08 0.10
N ARG A 54 16.04 -14.02 0.70
CA ARG A 54 16.55 -15.08 1.58
C ARG A 54 16.84 -16.40 0.87
N GLY A 55 16.43 -16.56 -0.39
CA GLY A 55 16.53 -17.82 -1.13
C GLY A 55 15.63 -18.94 -0.60
N LEU A 56 14.51 -18.58 0.04
CA LEU A 56 13.55 -19.54 0.58
C LEU A 56 12.58 -20.05 -0.50
N PRO A 57 12.25 -21.35 -0.49
CA PRO A 57 11.35 -21.92 -1.48
C PRO A 57 9.92 -21.41 -1.29
N TYR A 58 9.27 -20.99 -2.37
CA TYR A 58 7.88 -20.54 -2.34
C TYR A 58 7.15 -20.84 -3.64
N ARG A 59 5.82 -20.66 -3.63
CA ARG A 59 4.99 -20.57 -4.82
C ARG A 59 3.83 -19.62 -4.60
N ARG A 60 3.38 -18.96 -5.67
CA ARG A 60 2.13 -18.20 -5.68
C ARG A 60 0.93 -19.14 -5.85
N ALA A 61 -0.13 -18.88 -5.12
CA ALA A 61 -1.42 -19.55 -5.20
C ALA A 61 -2.52 -18.48 -5.34
N LEU A 62 -2.42 -17.68 -6.41
CA LEU A 62 -3.43 -16.66 -6.70
C LEU A 62 -4.76 -17.33 -7.10
N SER A 63 -5.85 -16.77 -6.62
CA SER A 63 -7.22 -17.13 -6.99
C SER A 63 -7.88 -16.00 -7.77
N SER A 64 -9.07 -16.21 -8.32
CA SER A 64 -9.80 -15.14 -9.01
C SER A 64 -10.03 -13.94 -8.09
N SER A 65 -10.12 -12.74 -8.69
CA SER A 65 -10.44 -11.51 -7.97
C SER A 65 -11.78 -11.61 -7.25
N THR A 66 -11.89 -10.96 -6.08
CA THR A 66 -13.14 -10.89 -5.33
C THR A 66 -14.24 -10.11 -6.03
N HIS A 67 -13.89 -9.34 -7.08
CA HIS A 67 -14.83 -8.72 -7.99
C HIS A 67 -15.69 -9.76 -8.75
N PHE A 68 -15.17 -10.96 -8.98
CA PHE A 68 -15.85 -12.02 -9.72
C PHE A 68 -16.28 -13.19 -8.85
N VAL A 69 -15.48 -13.54 -7.83
CA VAL A 69 -15.75 -14.68 -6.94
C VAL A 69 -15.69 -14.20 -5.49
N PRO A 70 -16.80 -14.25 -4.73
CA PRO A 70 -16.79 -13.84 -3.33
C PRO A 70 -15.70 -14.56 -2.53
N ALA A 71 -15.12 -13.87 -1.54
CA ALA A 71 -14.04 -14.44 -0.72
C ALA A 71 -14.43 -15.76 -0.03
N SER A 72 -15.71 -15.96 0.30
CA SER A 72 -16.26 -17.18 0.89
C SER A 72 -16.32 -18.37 -0.06
N GLU A 73 -16.33 -18.13 -1.37
CA GLU A 73 -16.39 -19.16 -2.43
C GLU A 73 -15.01 -19.45 -3.03
N ARG A 74 -13.97 -18.79 -2.50
CA ARG A 74 -12.60 -18.94 -2.96
C ARG A 74 -12.08 -20.34 -2.60
N PRO A 75 -11.62 -21.13 -3.58
CA PRO A 75 -11.09 -22.45 -3.29
C PRO A 75 -9.79 -22.32 -2.50
N ASP A 76 -9.65 -23.14 -1.46
CA ASP A 76 -8.36 -23.29 -0.78
C ASP A 76 -7.33 -23.89 -1.76
N PRO A 77 -6.08 -23.39 -1.76
CA PRO A 77 -5.04 -24.03 -2.53
C PRO A 77 -4.73 -25.41 -1.92
N ASP A 78 -4.34 -26.35 -2.78
CA ASP A 78 -3.70 -27.59 -2.31
C ASP A 78 -2.43 -27.21 -1.55
N VAL A 79 -2.24 -27.72 -0.34
CA VAL A 79 -1.07 -27.47 0.52
C VAL A 79 -0.52 -28.80 0.98
N ALA A 80 0.71 -29.11 0.56
CA ALA A 80 1.33 -30.39 0.90
C ALA A 80 1.77 -30.42 2.37
N ALA A 81 1.91 -31.63 2.92
CA ALA A 81 2.42 -31.81 4.28
C ALA A 81 3.81 -31.15 4.44
N GLY A 82 3.96 -30.28 5.44
CA GLY A 82 5.19 -29.54 5.70
C GLY A 82 5.33 -28.22 4.93
N GLU A 83 4.40 -27.87 4.03
CA GLU A 83 4.33 -26.51 3.48
C GLU A 83 3.71 -25.53 4.51
N ILE A 84 4.12 -24.27 4.46
CA ILE A 84 3.51 -23.19 5.27
C ILE A 84 2.63 -22.34 4.35
N ARG A 85 1.36 -22.17 4.68
CA ARG A 85 0.42 -21.32 3.95
C ARG A 85 0.39 -19.92 4.56
N CYS A 86 0.72 -18.92 3.76
CA CYS A 86 0.54 -17.51 4.10
C CYS A 86 -0.63 -16.97 3.28
N VAL A 87 -1.76 -16.72 3.94
CA VAL A 87 -2.97 -16.21 3.28
C VAL A 87 -3.17 -14.73 3.59
N VAL A 88 -3.27 -13.92 2.53
CA VAL A 88 -3.55 -12.49 2.63
C VAL A 88 -4.99 -12.24 2.22
N VAL A 89 -5.76 -11.61 3.11
CA VAL A 89 -7.18 -11.31 2.92
C VAL A 89 -7.41 -9.85 3.24
N ASP A 90 -7.94 -9.10 2.27
CA ASP A 90 -8.38 -7.71 2.47
C ASP A 90 -9.87 -7.71 2.77
N GLU A 91 -10.21 -7.50 4.04
CA GLU A 91 -11.59 -7.45 4.53
C GLU A 91 -11.97 -5.99 4.84
N VAL A 92 -13.26 -5.67 4.80
CA VAL A 92 -13.74 -4.32 5.13
C VAL A 92 -13.53 -4.04 6.61
N ASP A 93 -13.91 -4.99 7.45
CA ASP A 93 -13.82 -4.87 8.90
C ASP A 93 -12.45 -5.30 9.42
N ALA A 94 -11.93 -4.55 10.38
CA ALA A 94 -10.70 -4.89 11.05
C ALA A 94 -10.96 -5.87 12.20
N HIS A 95 -10.09 -6.87 12.31
CA HIS A 95 -10.09 -7.78 13.44
C HIS A 95 -9.64 -7.04 14.71
N PRO A 96 -10.18 -7.39 15.88
CA PRO A 96 -9.83 -6.72 17.14
C PRO A 96 -8.41 -7.05 17.62
N SER A 97 -7.79 -8.11 17.09
CA SER A 97 -6.44 -8.55 17.47
C SER A 97 -5.76 -9.28 16.32
N LEU A 98 -4.44 -9.42 16.41
CA LEU A 98 -3.64 -10.20 15.46
C LEU A 98 -4.00 -11.70 15.53
N PRO A 99 -4.08 -12.42 14.40
CA PRO A 99 -4.24 -13.87 14.41
C PRO A 99 -3.03 -14.55 15.09
N PRO A 100 -3.21 -15.65 15.84
CA PRO A 100 -2.10 -16.33 16.49
C PRO A 100 -1.07 -16.81 15.44
N PRO A 101 0.25 -16.64 15.67
CA PRO A 101 1.30 -17.00 14.72
C PRO A 101 1.66 -18.50 14.76
N GLU A 102 0.70 -19.37 15.08
CA GLU A 102 0.95 -20.79 15.36
C GLU A 102 0.62 -21.70 14.18
N GLY A 103 1.42 -22.75 14.00
CA GLY A 103 1.18 -23.81 13.01
C GLY A 103 1.65 -23.47 11.60
N SER A 104 1.08 -24.17 10.62
CA SER A 104 1.45 -24.06 9.20
C SER A 104 0.55 -23.09 8.42
N LEU A 105 -0.24 -22.26 9.11
CA LEU A 105 -1.15 -21.28 8.50
C LEU A 105 -0.94 -19.92 9.16
N HIS A 106 -0.50 -18.94 8.37
CA HIS A 106 -0.42 -17.55 8.79
C HIS A 106 -1.43 -16.73 7.99
N ARG A 107 -2.36 -16.09 8.71
CA ARG A 107 -3.40 -15.24 8.14
C ARG A 107 -3.03 -13.77 8.33
N PHE A 108 -3.01 -13.03 7.23
CA PHE A 108 -2.83 -11.59 7.20
C PHE A 108 -4.17 -10.95 6.88
N VAL A 109 -4.75 -10.30 7.88
CA VAL A 109 -6.05 -9.61 7.83
C VAL A 109 -5.89 -8.19 8.34
N PRO A 110 -6.83 -7.27 8.06
CA PRO A 110 -6.80 -5.97 8.68
C PRO A 110 -6.98 -6.11 10.19
N VAL A 111 -6.22 -5.35 10.97
CA VAL A 111 -6.26 -5.40 12.44
C VAL A 111 -6.40 -3.99 13.00
N GLY A 112 -7.30 -3.82 13.95
CA GLY A 112 -7.48 -2.56 14.67
C GLY A 112 -6.23 -2.21 15.48
N ALA A 113 -5.73 -0.99 15.34
CA ALA A 113 -4.58 -0.50 16.09
C ALA A 113 -4.70 1.00 16.35
N SER A 114 -4.08 1.46 17.43
CA SER A 114 -4.08 2.86 17.83
C SER A 114 -2.66 3.45 17.78
N VAL A 115 -2.59 4.72 17.42
CA VAL A 115 -1.35 5.50 17.42
C VAL A 115 -1.62 6.88 17.99
N GLU A 116 -0.65 7.41 18.74
CA GLU A 116 -0.70 8.77 19.27
C GLU A 116 -0.30 9.76 18.18
N LEU A 117 -1.16 10.75 17.91
CA LEU A 117 -0.94 11.70 16.82
C LEU A 117 -1.23 13.15 17.22
N GLY A 118 -0.51 14.06 16.54
CA GLY A 118 -0.66 15.49 16.67
C GLY A 118 0.06 16.08 17.88
N ARG A 119 -0.01 17.41 18.02
CA ARG A 119 0.68 18.15 19.10
C ARG A 119 0.26 17.72 20.50
N ASP A 120 -1.00 17.32 20.65
CA ASP A 120 -1.58 16.91 21.92
C ASP A 120 -1.34 15.41 22.22
N GLN A 121 -0.71 14.66 21.32
CA GLN A 121 -0.56 13.19 21.40
C GLN A 121 -1.88 12.52 21.79
N ARG A 122 -2.89 12.68 20.93
CA ARG A 122 -4.19 12.05 21.13
C ARG A 122 -4.23 10.71 20.42
N SER A 123 -4.74 9.71 21.14
CA SER A 123 -4.90 8.37 20.59
C SER A 123 -5.89 8.38 19.43
N ARG A 124 -5.44 7.87 18.28
CA ARG A 124 -6.24 7.69 17.07
C ARG A 124 -6.28 6.22 16.72
N THR A 125 -7.47 5.65 16.74
CA THR A 125 -7.71 4.27 16.32
C THR A 125 -7.97 4.22 14.83
N GLY A 126 -7.31 3.30 14.16
CA GLY A 126 -7.57 2.92 12.77
C GLY A 126 -7.32 1.44 12.59
N ALA A 127 -7.05 1.02 11.37
CA ALA A 127 -6.65 -0.35 11.09
C ALA A 127 -5.30 -0.40 10.36
N LEU A 128 -4.55 -1.48 10.58
CA LEU A 128 -3.37 -1.85 9.81
C LEU A 128 -3.83 -2.67 8.61
N SER A 129 -3.24 -2.41 7.43
CA SER A 129 -3.54 -3.22 6.25
C SER A 129 -2.83 -4.57 6.33
N PRO A 130 -3.38 -5.63 5.72
CA PRO A 130 -2.67 -6.90 5.58
C PRO A 130 -1.28 -6.72 4.95
N ALA A 131 -1.15 -5.81 3.99
CA ALA A 131 0.12 -5.52 3.35
C ALA A 131 1.16 -4.89 4.27
N LEU A 132 0.75 -4.03 5.20
CA LEU A 132 1.64 -3.49 6.23
C LEU A 132 2.13 -4.60 7.18
N LEU A 133 1.24 -5.52 7.58
CA LEU A 133 1.62 -6.70 8.36
C LEU A 133 2.60 -7.60 7.59
N CYS A 134 2.36 -7.83 6.29
CA CYS A 134 3.29 -8.55 5.43
C CYS A 134 4.65 -7.83 5.31
N ALA A 135 4.67 -6.49 5.23
CA ALA A 135 5.89 -5.71 5.17
C ALA A 135 6.71 -5.80 6.46
N LEU A 136 6.07 -5.82 7.63
CA LEU A 136 6.74 -6.07 8.92
C LEU A 136 7.41 -7.45 8.93
N VAL A 137 6.70 -8.50 8.51
CA VAL A 137 7.27 -9.86 8.40
C VAL A 137 8.45 -9.89 7.41
N ALA A 138 8.30 -9.23 6.26
CA ALA A 138 9.33 -9.15 5.23
C ALA A 138 10.62 -8.49 5.75
N GLU A 139 10.50 -7.42 6.55
CA GLU A 139 11.65 -6.76 7.18
C GLU A 139 12.32 -7.62 8.25
N HIS A 140 11.57 -8.43 9.02
CA HIS A 140 12.17 -9.38 9.95
C HIS A 140 12.89 -10.51 9.23
N LEU A 141 12.34 -11.00 8.11
CA LEU A 141 12.94 -12.06 7.30
C LEU A 141 14.21 -11.59 6.58
N ALA A 142 14.17 -10.42 5.95
CA ALA A 142 15.25 -9.91 5.11
C ALA A 142 15.45 -8.40 5.30
N PRO A 143 15.95 -7.94 6.46
CA PRO A 143 16.05 -6.51 6.79
C PRO A 143 16.95 -5.72 5.84
N ALA A 144 17.97 -6.39 5.29
CA ALA A 144 18.89 -5.81 4.29
C ALA A 144 18.52 -6.21 2.84
N GLY A 145 17.35 -6.82 2.63
CA GLY A 145 16.90 -7.31 1.34
C GLY A 145 16.67 -6.20 0.31
N PRO A 146 17.31 -6.23 -0.87
CA PRO A 146 17.10 -5.20 -1.89
C PRO A 146 15.68 -5.22 -2.47
N ARG A 147 15.03 -6.39 -2.58
CA ARG A 147 13.64 -6.47 -3.03
C ARG A 147 12.71 -5.99 -1.94
N VAL A 148 12.95 -6.39 -0.68
CA VAL A 148 12.16 -5.90 0.47
C VAL A 148 12.15 -4.37 0.50
N ARG A 149 13.32 -3.73 0.42
CA ARG A 149 13.41 -2.26 0.36
C ARG A 149 12.65 -1.66 -0.82
N ARG A 150 12.69 -2.31 -1.98
CA ARG A 150 12.02 -1.84 -3.21
C ARG A 150 10.49 -1.90 -3.10
N VAL A 151 9.94 -2.97 -2.53
CA VAL A 151 8.48 -3.17 -2.48
C VAL A 151 7.84 -2.57 -1.22
N ARG A 152 8.61 -2.30 -0.17
CA ARG A 152 8.14 -1.69 1.09
C ARG A 152 7.20 -0.49 0.94
N PRO A 153 7.50 0.56 0.13
CA PRO A 153 6.62 1.73 0.06
C PRO A 153 5.23 1.42 -0.50
N TRP A 154 5.04 0.27 -1.16
CA TRP A 154 3.76 -0.14 -1.70
C TRP A 154 2.76 -0.59 -0.62
N ALA A 155 3.20 -0.85 0.61
CA ALA A 155 2.32 -1.00 1.76
C ALA A 155 1.48 0.28 2.02
N LEU A 156 1.99 1.46 1.65
CA LEU A 156 1.26 2.72 1.74
C LEU A 156 0.04 2.73 0.80
N LEU A 157 0.17 2.19 -0.41
CA LEU A 157 -0.94 2.11 -1.36
C LEU A 157 -2.02 1.12 -0.88
N ALA A 158 -1.64 0.02 -0.24
CA ALA A 158 -2.62 -0.88 0.36
C ALA A 158 -3.35 -0.23 1.54
N GLN A 159 -2.67 0.59 2.34
CA GLN A 159 -3.30 1.38 3.38
C GLN A 159 -4.29 2.41 2.79
N TRP A 160 -3.93 3.08 1.70
CA TRP A 160 -4.82 3.96 0.93
C TRP A 160 -6.07 3.24 0.41
N GLY A 161 -5.89 2.00 -0.05
CA GLY A 161 -6.94 1.19 -0.64
C GLY A 161 -8.00 0.69 0.36
N ARG A 162 -7.77 0.77 1.68
CA ARG A 162 -8.76 0.35 2.70
C ARG A 162 -9.95 1.30 2.85
N GLY A 163 -9.90 2.48 2.26
CA GLY A 163 -11.05 3.39 2.21
C GLY A 163 -11.32 4.23 3.47
N ALA A 164 -10.48 4.16 4.52
CA ALA A 164 -10.68 5.00 5.72
C ALA A 164 -10.65 6.52 5.40
N LEU A 165 -9.88 6.92 4.39
CA LEU A 165 -9.83 8.29 3.87
C LEU A 165 -11.13 8.73 3.17
N ASP A 166 -12.01 7.80 2.76
CA ASP A 166 -13.32 8.10 2.16
C ASP A 166 -14.37 8.50 3.18
N ALA A 167 -14.16 8.19 4.46
CA ALA A 167 -15.09 8.53 5.53
C ALA A 167 -14.60 9.73 6.34
N SER A 168 -13.34 9.70 6.78
CA SER A 168 -12.83 10.75 7.67
C SER A 168 -11.33 10.95 7.53
N TYR A 169 -10.51 10.12 8.15
CA TYR A 169 -9.06 10.24 8.23
C TYR A 169 -8.47 8.85 8.49
N ASP A 170 -7.29 8.57 7.94
CA ASP A 170 -6.55 7.34 8.24
C ASP A 170 -5.25 7.67 8.99
N PRO A 171 -5.18 7.39 10.31
CA PRO A 171 -3.99 7.67 11.10
C PRO A 171 -2.78 6.86 10.64
N TRP A 172 -3.00 5.61 10.24
CA TRP A 172 -1.93 4.71 9.84
C TRP A 172 -1.42 5.01 8.43
N TYR A 173 -2.28 5.50 7.52
CA TYR A 173 -1.80 6.04 6.24
C TYR A 173 -0.86 7.23 6.47
N THR A 174 -1.25 8.16 7.34
CA THR A 174 -0.46 9.36 7.63
C THR A 174 0.88 9.00 8.26
N VAL A 175 0.86 8.20 9.33
CA VAL A 175 2.08 7.77 10.05
C VAL A 175 3.01 7.00 9.12
N LEU A 176 2.47 6.07 8.32
CA LEU A 176 3.28 5.30 7.38
C LEU A 176 3.89 6.20 6.29
N ARG A 177 3.11 7.14 5.73
CA ARG A 177 3.60 8.10 4.73
C ARG A 177 4.74 8.93 5.30
N ASP A 178 4.54 9.50 6.49
CA ASP A 178 5.50 10.40 7.12
C ASP A 178 6.78 9.65 7.49
N HIS A 179 6.66 8.46 8.08
CA HIS A 179 7.80 7.58 8.38
C HIS A 179 8.62 7.25 7.11
N LEU A 180 7.95 6.80 6.04
CA LEU A 180 8.60 6.46 4.77
C LEU A 180 9.26 7.69 4.11
N CYS A 181 8.70 8.88 4.32
CA CYS A 181 9.25 10.14 3.83
C CYS A 181 10.49 10.57 4.62
N GLU A 182 10.41 10.56 5.95
CA GLU A 182 11.48 10.98 6.86
C GLU A 182 12.73 10.12 6.71
N GLU A 183 12.57 8.83 6.50
CA GLU A 183 13.71 7.93 6.28
C GLU A 183 14.26 7.95 4.85
N GLY A 184 13.60 8.67 3.93
CA GLY A 184 14.00 8.84 2.53
C GLY A 184 13.59 7.72 1.56
N THR A 185 12.67 6.84 1.93
CA THR A 185 12.15 5.78 1.01
C THR A 185 11.30 6.38 -0.11
N LEU A 186 10.55 7.43 0.19
CA LEU A 186 9.78 8.22 -0.77
C LEU A 186 9.93 9.71 -0.46
N ARG A 187 9.48 10.55 -1.38
CA ARG A 187 9.22 11.97 -1.09
C ARG A 187 7.72 12.24 -1.17
N VAL A 188 7.25 13.20 -0.40
CA VAL A 188 5.87 13.70 -0.50
C VAL A 188 5.88 15.00 -1.28
N ALA A 189 5.02 15.10 -2.29
CA ALA A 189 4.94 16.26 -3.17
C ALA A 189 3.49 16.73 -3.35
N SER A 190 3.33 18.01 -3.63
CA SER A 190 2.03 18.52 -4.04
C SER A 190 1.70 18.10 -5.47
N LEU A 191 0.42 18.16 -5.84
CA LEU A 191 -0.06 17.98 -7.21
C LEU A 191 0.55 18.98 -8.20
N ALA A 192 1.14 20.08 -7.71
CA ALA A 192 1.82 21.08 -8.51
C ALA A 192 3.32 20.77 -8.69
N ASP A 193 3.88 19.89 -7.85
CA ASP A 193 5.30 19.50 -7.81
C ASP A 193 5.58 18.08 -8.35
N VAL A 194 4.54 17.28 -8.60
CA VAL A 194 4.72 15.98 -9.28
C VAL A 194 5.14 16.20 -10.73
N GLU A 195 5.94 15.31 -11.29
CA GLU A 195 6.46 15.43 -12.66
C GLU A 195 5.34 15.33 -13.69
N THR A 196 4.50 14.30 -13.55
CA THR A 196 3.37 14.03 -14.44
C THR A 196 2.06 14.45 -13.79
N MET A 197 1.19 15.14 -14.54
CA MET A 197 -0.18 15.39 -14.09
C MET A 197 -0.97 14.09 -14.10
N PRO A 198 -1.82 13.82 -13.07
CA PRO A 198 -2.63 12.61 -13.06
C PRO A 198 -3.53 12.48 -14.31
N SER A 199 -3.73 11.25 -14.77
CA SER A 199 -4.60 10.94 -15.92
C SER A 199 -6.04 11.38 -15.68
N THR A 200 -6.48 11.24 -14.44
CA THR A 200 -7.81 11.59 -13.95
C THR A 200 -7.70 12.55 -12.79
N LEU A 201 -8.53 13.59 -12.81
CA LEU A 201 -8.62 14.55 -11.72
C LEU A 201 -9.99 14.43 -11.04
N PRO A 202 -10.05 14.57 -9.70
CA PRO A 202 -11.30 14.75 -8.97
C PRO A 202 -12.22 15.79 -9.63
N GLU A 203 -13.52 15.54 -9.55
CA GLU A 203 -14.53 16.49 -10.03
C GLU A 203 -14.35 17.86 -9.37
N GLY A 204 -14.52 18.92 -10.17
CA GLY A 204 -14.28 20.31 -9.75
C GLY A 204 -12.83 20.79 -9.89
N LEU A 205 -11.82 19.92 -10.01
CA LEU A 205 -10.46 20.38 -10.32
C LEU A 205 -10.33 20.73 -11.81
N SER A 206 -9.93 21.96 -12.10
CA SER A 206 -9.71 22.42 -13.47
C SER A 206 -8.30 22.08 -13.96
N PRO A 207 -8.14 21.24 -15.00
CA PRO A 207 -6.82 20.93 -15.57
C PRO A 207 -6.10 22.20 -16.04
N SER A 208 -6.84 23.16 -16.59
CA SER A 208 -6.29 24.43 -17.08
C SER A 208 -5.72 25.31 -15.96
N LEU A 209 -6.40 25.36 -14.81
CA LEU A 209 -5.98 26.12 -13.63
C LEU A 209 -4.75 25.47 -12.98
N LEU A 210 -4.78 24.15 -12.79
CA LEU A 210 -3.65 23.39 -12.25
C LEU A 210 -2.41 23.50 -13.15
N ASN A 211 -2.57 23.44 -14.46
CA ASN A 211 -1.44 23.64 -15.39
C ASN A 211 -0.86 25.06 -15.33
N ARG A 212 -1.68 26.09 -15.11
CA ARG A 212 -1.18 27.45 -14.86
C ARG A 212 -0.42 27.53 -13.54
N LEU A 213 -0.98 26.95 -12.48
CA LEU A 213 -0.37 26.91 -11.15
C LEU A 213 1.00 26.21 -11.21
N ARG A 214 1.08 25.03 -11.82
CA ARG A 214 2.32 24.27 -12.05
C ARG A 214 3.41 25.06 -12.76
N ARG A 215 3.06 25.84 -13.79
CA ARG A 215 4.03 26.70 -14.50
C ARG A 215 4.56 27.84 -13.65
N ALA A 216 3.73 28.40 -12.77
CA ALA A 216 4.13 29.48 -11.86
C ALA A 216 4.85 28.96 -10.60
N TRP A 217 4.59 27.71 -10.22
CA TRP A 217 4.97 27.09 -8.94
C TRP A 217 6.44 27.26 -8.52
N PRO A 218 7.45 27.07 -9.42
CA PRO A 218 8.85 27.23 -9.05
C PRO A 218 9.24 28.67 -8.67
N ARG A 219 8.43 29.67 -9.07
CA ARG A 219 8.67 31.10 -8.84
C ARG A 219 7.86 31.67 -7.67
N MET A 220 6.97 30.87 -7.09
CA MET A 220 6.08 31.28 -6.01
C MET A 220 6.74 31.02 -4.65
N ASP A 221 6.58 31.97 -3.72
CA ASP A 221 6.91 31.77 -2.32
C ASP A 221 5.85 30.89 -1.62
N HIS A 222 6.09 30.57 -0.34
CA HIS A 222 5.22 29.69 0.43
C HIS A 222 3.78 30.22 0.53
N GLU A 223 3.60 31.52 0.77
CA GLU A 223 2.27 32.12 0.91
C GLU A 223 1.49 32.10 -0.41
N SER A 224 2.17 32.45 -1.52
CA SER A 224 1.58 32.41 -2.85
C SER A 224 1.18 31.00 -3.23
N ARG A 225 2.01 30.00 -2.90
CA ARG A 225 1.73 28.56 -3.14
C ARG A 225 0.48 28.12 -2.39
N ALA A 226 0.39 28.44 -1.11
CA ALA A 226 -0.78 28.13 -0.29
C ALA A 226 -2.05 28.74 -0.89
N ARG A 227 -2.04 30.05 -1.19
CA ARG A 227 -3.18 30.76 -1.77
C ARG A 227 -3.58 30.20 -3.13
N GLY A 228 -2.62 30.00 -4.02
CA GLY A 228 -2.85 29.49 -5.37
C GLY A 228 -3.49 28.09 -5.37
N PHE A 229 -3.08 27.22 -4.45
CA PHE A 229 -3.74 25.92 -4.30
C PHE A 229 -5.12 26.01 -3.67
N SER A 230 -5.30 26.82 -2.61
CA SER A 230 -6.62 26.99 -2.01
C SER A 230 -7.65 27.45 -3.05
N GLU A 231 -7.28 28.39 -3.92
CA GLU A 231 -8.12 28.83 -5.04
C GLU A 231 -8.36 27.72 -6.07
N ALA A 232 -7.33 26.92 -6.39
CA ALA A 232 -7.43 25.83 -7.35
C ALA A 232 -8.31 24.67 -6.88
N VAL A 233 -8.34 24.41 -5.57
CA VAL A 233 -9.03 23.27 -4.94
C VAL A 233 -10.43 23.64 -4.46
N LEU A 234 -10.71 24.93 -4.23
CA LEU A 234 -12.01 25.39 -3.74
C LEU A 234 -13.22 24.86 -4.54
N PRO A 235 -13.18 24.77 -5.88
CA PRO A 235 -14.32 24.20 -6.61
C PRO A 235 -14.48 22.69 -6.34
N ALA A 236 -13.38 21.95 -6.19
CA ALA A 236 -13.44 20.53 -5.84
C ALA A 236 -14.08 20.32 -4.47
N LEU A 237 -13.80 21.15 -3.46
CA LEU A 237 -14.46 21.07 -2.15
C LEU A 237 -15.99 21.20 -2.19
N ARG A 238 -16.55 21.78 -3.26
CA ARG A 238 -18.01 21.98 -3.41
C ARG A 238 -18.68 20.95 -4.31
N HIS A 239 -17.91 20.31 -5.19
CA HIS A 239 -18.44 19.52 -6.30
C HIS A 239 -17.92 18.09 -6.34
N THR A 240 -16.83 17.79 -5.63
CA THR A 240 -16.28 16.44 -5.60
C THR A 240 -17.17 15.50 -4.79
N ASN A 241 -17.23 14.25 -5.22
CA ASN A 241 -17.81 13.14 -4.45
C ASN A 241 -16.80 12.48 -3.50
N ILE A 242 -15.56 13.00 -3.45
CA ILE A 242 -14.46 12.47 -2.64
C ILE A 242 -14.44 13.16 -1.27
N ALA A 243 -14.20 12.40 -0.20
CA ALA A 243 -14.05 12.98 1.13
C ALA A 243 -12.86 13.95 1.23
N SER A 244 -13.00 14.97 2.08
CA SER A 244 -12.01 16.05 2.21
C SER A 244 -10.62 15.54 2.55
N ALA A 245 -10.47 14.51 3.39
CA ALA A 245 -9.16 13.95 3.71
C ALA A 245 -8.52 13.22 2.53
N ARG A 246 -9.29 12.42 1.78
CA ARG A 246 -8.77 11.82 0.54
C ARG A 246 -8.36 12.90 -0.46
N LEU A 247 -9.16 13.97 -0.62
CA LEU A 247 -8.80 15.10 -1.48
C LEU A 247 -7.51 15.79 -1.02
N GLU A 248 -7.35 16.00 0.29
CA GLU A 248 -6.14 16.58 0.87
C GLU A 248 -4.91 15.76 0.49
N GLU A 249 -4.96 14.45 0.67
CA GLU A 249 -3.87 13.55 0.29
C GLU A 249 -3.55 13.56 -1.20
N MET A 250 -4.58 13.57 -2.06
CA MET A 250 -4.41 13.62 -3.52
C MET A 250 -3.76 14.93 -4.00
N VAL A 251 -4.02 16.04 -3.29
CA VAL A 251 -3.57 17.38 -3.70
C VAL A 251 -2.24 17.75 -3.06
N TRP A 252 -2.07 17.51 -1.76
CA TRP A 252 -0.94 18.01 -1.00
C TRP A 252 0.15 16.97 -0.74
N HIS A 253 -0.25 15.69 -0.67
CA HIS A 253 0.61 14.66 -0.12
C HIS A 253 0.83 13.47 -1.07
N ARG A 254 1.13 13.74 -2.34
CA ARG A 254 1.38 12.71 -3.35
C ARG A 254 2.71 11.99 -3.09
N PRO A 255 2.70 10.67 -2.81
CA PRO A 255 3.92 9.93 -2.59
C PRO A 255 4.64 9.68 -3.92
N VAL A 256 5.91 10.07 -4.03
CA VAL A 256 6.74 9.87 -5.22
C VAL A 256 7.94 9.00 -4.88
N LEU A 257 8.11 7.91 -5.62
CA LEU A 257 9.24 7.00 -5.46
C LEU A 257 10.48 7.52 -6.22
N PRO A 258 11.69 7.31 -5.70
CA PRO A 258 12.91 7.68 -6.40
C PRO A 258 13.01 7.04 -7.79
N GLY A 259 13.31 7.84 -8.81
CA GLY A 259 13.48 7.37 -10.19
C GLY A 259 12.19 7.00 -10.93
N GLN A 260 11.01 7.22 -10.34
CA GLN A 260 9.71 6.98 -10.98
C GLN A 260 9.10 8.33 -11.43
N PRO A 261 8.71 8.47 -12.72
CA PRO A 261 8.09 9.70 -13.22
C PRO A 261 6.61 9.83 -12.85
N LEU A 262 5.97 8.71 -12.47
CA LEU A 262 4.61 8.66 -11.97
C LEU A 262 4.63 8.51 -10.45
N ASP A 263 3.87 9.34 -9.76
CA ASP A 263 3.62 9.17 -8.34
C ASP A 263 2.79 7.89 -8.07
N VAL A 264 2.83 7.41 -6.83
CA VAL A 264 2.20 6.13 -6.43
C VAL A 264 0.70 6.11 -6.74
N LEU A 265 -0.01 7.23 -6.55
CA LEU A 265 -1.45 7.30 -6.76
C LEU A 265 -1.80 7.33 -8.25
N GLU A 266 -0.97 7.94 -9.09
CA GLU A 266 -1.13 7.89 -10.55
C GLU A 266 -0.87 6.48 -11.10
N GLN A 267 0.12 5.75 -10.57
CA GLN A 267 0.31 4.35 -10.94
C GLN A 267 -0.90 3.48 -10.58
N ALA A 268 -1.51 3.73 -9.41
CA ALA A 268 -2.74 3.06 -9.00
C ALA A 268 -3.94 3.44 -9.88
N ALA A 269 -4.07 4.72 -10.25
CA ALA A 269 -5.15 5.20 -11.10
C ALA A 269 -5.11 4.55 -12.50
N ARG A 270 -3.92 4.49 -13.12
CA ARG A 270 -3.74 3.81 -14.42
C ARG A 270 -4.09 2.33 -14.36
N LEU A 271 -3.72 1.65 -13.28
CA LEU A 271 -4.09 0.25 -13.10
C LEU A 271 -5.62 0.10 -12.95
N ALA A 272 -6.28 1.02 -12.27
CA ALA A 272 -7.74 1.00 -12.10
C ALA A 272 -8.52 1.29 -13.39
N GLU A 273 -7.90 1.95 -14.38
CA GLU A 273 -8.46 2.14 -15.72
C GLU A 273 -8.43 0.84 -16.56
N GLU A 274 -7.59 -0.13 -16.21
CA GLU A 274 -7.57 -1.44 -16.88
C GLU A 274 -8.83 -2.25 -16.50
N ALA A 275 -9.55 -2.75 -17.51
CA ALA A 275 -10.74 -3.57 -17.26
C ALA A 275 -10.37 -4.81 -16.42
N PRO A 276 -11.08 -5.08 -15.31
CA PRO A 276 -10.85 -6.28 -14.52
C PRO A 276 -10.96 -7.52 -15.40
N ALA A 277 -9.94 -8.37 -15.37
CA ALA A 277 -9.93 -9.63 -16.09
C ALA A 277 -10.34 -10.76 -15.15
N ASP A 278 -11.23 -11.63 -15.61
CA ASP A 278 -11.69 -12.79 -14.84
C ASP A 278 -10.73 -13.99 -14.97
N GLY A 279 -10.81 -14.90 -14.00
CA GLY A 279 -10.23 -16.22 -14.05
C GLY A 279 -8.73 -16.22 -14.24
N ALA A 280 -8.24 -16.99 -15.21
CA ALA A 280 -6.81 -17.17 -15.46
C ALA A 280 -6.12 -15.87 -15.92
N GLN A 281 -6.84 -15.03 -16.66
CA GLN A 281 -6.28 -13.79 -17.19
C GLN A 281 -6.04 -12.77 -16.06
N GLY A 282 -7.00 -12.60 -15.15
CA GLY A 282 -6.83 -11.72 -13.98
C GLY A 282 -5.66 -12.14 -13.09
N ARG A 283 -5.55 -13.44 -12.82
CA ARG A 283 -4.41 -14.00 -12.07
C ARG A 283 -3.07 -13.73 -12.75
N LEU A 284 -3.00 -13.91 -14.07
CA LEU A 284 -1.78 -13.69 -14.84
C LEU A 284 -1.39 -12.20 -14.83
N VAL A 285 -2.35 -11.29 -15.01
CA VAL A 285 -2.11 -9.85 -14.95
C VAL A 285 -1.53 -9.48 -13.58
N MET A 286 -2.19 -9.85 -12.49
CA MET A 286 -1.70 -9.51 -11.15
C MET A 286 -0.37 -10.18 -10.80
N SER A 287 -0.14 -11.42 -11.25
CA SER A 287 1.16 -12.07 -11.14
C SER A 287 2.26 -11.26 -11.85
N ARG A 288 2.00 -10.73 -13.06
CA ARG A 288 2.96 -9.87 -13.75
C ARG A 288 3.18 -8.53 -13.03
N ARG A 289 2.15 -7.98 -12.38
CA ARG A 289 2.31 -6.78 -11.52
C ARG A 289 3.22 -7.04 -10.33
N MET A 290 3.11 -8.21 -9.69
CA MET A 290 4.07 -8.64 -8.66
C MET A 290 5.50 -8.70 -9.21
N ASP A 291 5.69 -9.29 -10.39
CA ASP A 291 7.00 -9.37 -11.03
C ASP A 291 7.58 -7.97 -11.32
N ALA A 292 6.75 -7.05 -11.82
CA ALA A 292 7.14 -5.66 -12.08
C ALA A 292 7.57 -4.93 -10.79
N LEU A 293 6.83 -5.10 -9.70
CA LEU A 293 7.18 -4.54 -8.38
C LEU A 293 8.50 -5.13 -7.85
N LEU A 294 8.68 -6.44 -7.96
CA LEU A 294 9.89 -7.13 -7.48
C LEU A 294 11.13 -6.74 -8.27
N THR A 295 10.99 -6.49 -9.58
CA THR A 295 12.11 -6.19 -10.49
C THR A 295 12.43 -4.70 -10.57
N SER A 296 11.42 -3.88 -10.86
CA SER A 296 11.55 -2.45 -11.14
C SER A 296 11.06 -1.55 -10.00
N GLY A 297 10.15 -2.04 -9.17
CA GLY A 297 9.52 -1.25 -8.12
C GLY A 297 8.40 -0.33 -8.64
N ALA A 298 7.98 -0.51 -9.90
CA ALA A 298 6.82 0.14 -10.50
C ALA A 298 5.63 -0.83 -10.55
N LEU A 299 4.43 -0.30 -10.34
CA LEU A 299 3.18 -1.05 -10.47
C LEU A 299 2.71 -1.11 -11.92
N VAL A 300 2.99 -0.07 -12.70
CA VAL A 300 2.63 0.01 -14.12
C VAL A 300 3.88 0.24 -14.96
N GLU A 301 3.89 -0.32 -16.17
CA GLU A 301 4.98 -0.07 -17.12
C GLU A 301 4.85 1.36 -17.67
N LEU A 302 5.99 2.04 -17.76
CA LEU A 302 6.08 3.35 -18.39
C LEU A 302 6.17 3.11 -19.90
N ASN A 303 5.04 3.26 -20.59
CA ASN A 303 5.03 3.33 -22.06
C ASN A 303 5.80 4.54 -22.56
#